data_AF-A0A971UV13-F1
#
_entry.id   AF-A0A971UV13-F1
#
_cell.length_a   1.000
_cell.length_b   1.000
_cell.length_c   1.000
_cell.angle_alpha   90.00
_cell.angle_beta   90.00
_cell.angle_gamma   90.00
#
_symmetry.space_group_name_H-M   'P 1'
#
loop_
_entity.id
_entity.type
_entity.pdbx_description
1 polymer ?
#
loop_
_entity_poly.entity_id
_entity_poly.type
_entity_poly.pdbx_seq_one_letter_code
_entity_poly.pdbx_strand_id
1 'polypeptide(L)'
;MKRKLYLMLALVLALAVFLTACGGSDEPADVEDPQETEEPTETAEEDELQPPSEPMGQLIIGNTTEMSGEWLPYFQNIASDYDIWNFISGYGTVDMTFDGEYVVN
;
A
#
# COMPACT_ATOMS: atom_id res chain seq x y z
N MET A 1 15.81 -36.09 -23.74
CA MET A 1 15.75 -35.56 -22.36
C MET A 1 16.95 -34.68 -21.99
N LYS A 2 18.19 -35.02 -22.39
CA LYS A 2 19.40 -34.23 -22.09
C LYS A 2 19.34 -32.75 -22.54
N ARG A 3 18.79 -32.46 -23.73
CA ARG A 3 18.61 -31.08 -24.23
C ARG A 3 17.63 -30.24 -23.40
N LYS A 4 16.57 -30.86 -22.87
CA LYS A 4 15.62 -30.19 -21.96
C LYS A 4 16.24 -29.98 -20.57
N LEU A 5 17.10 -30.91 -20.13
CA LEU A 5 17.86 -30.80 -18.89
C LEU A 5 18.88 -29.64 -18.96
N TYR A 6 19.60 -29.47 -20.07
CA TYR A 6 20.50 -28.33 -20.26
C TYR A 6 19.76 -26.99 -20.29
N LEU A 7 18.56 -26.94 -20.89
CA LEU A 7 17.72 -25.75 -20.90
C LEU A 7 17.21 -25.39 -19.49
N MET A 8 16.77 -26.38 -18.71
CA MET A 8 16.37 -26.17 -17.31
C MET A 8 17.54 -25.72 -16.45
N LEU A 9 18.72 -26.31 -16.64
CA LEU A 9 19.93 -25.92 -15.91
C LEU A 9 20.37 -24.48 -16.24
N ALA A 10 20.30 -24.08 -17.51
CA ALA A 10 20.60 -22.72 -17.92
C ALA A 10 19.61 -21.70 -17.35
N LEU A 11 18.32 -22.05 -17.27
CA LEU A 11 17.28 -21.19 -16.71
C LEU A 11 17.46 -20.97 -15.20
N VAL A 12 17.79 -22.02 -14.46
CA VAL A 12 18.08 -21.92 -13.01
C VAL A 12 19.33 -21.09 -12.75
N LEU A 13 20.37 -21.24 -13.58
CA LEU A 13 21.61 -20.48 -13.45
C LEU A 13 21.40 -18.99 -13.76
N ALA A 14 20.54 -18.65 -14.73
CA ALA A 14 20.18 -17.27 -15.01
C ALA A 14 19.39 -16.62 -13.86
N LEU A 15 18.47 -17.35 -13.24
CA LEU A 15 17.68 -16.85 -12.10
C LEU A 15 18.56 -16.57 -10.87
N ALA A 16 19.60 -17.38 -10.63
CA ALA A 16 20.52 -17.21 -9.51
C ALA A 16 21.33 -15.89 -9.59
N VAL A 17 21.66 -15.42 -10.80
CA VAL A 17 22.41 -14.17 -11.00
C VAL A 17 21.56 -12.94 -10.62
N PHE A 18 20.24 -12.99 -10.83
CA PHE A 18 19.34 -11.89 -10.45
C PHE A 18 19.17 -11.76 -8.93
N LEU A 19 19.24 -12.87 -8.19
CA LEU A 19 19.07 -12.87 -6.73
C LEU A 19 20.30 -12.36 -5.98
N THR A 20 21.51 -12.47 -6.56
CA THR A 20 22.75 -11.98 -5.94
C THR A 20 23.02 -10.49 -6.17
N ALA A 21 22.24 -9.82 -7.03
CA ALA A 21 22.41 -8.40 -7.35
C ALA A 21 21.55 -7.45 -6.50
N CYS A 22 20.73 -7.99 -5.57
CA CYS A 22 19.91 -7.21 -4.65
C CYS A 22 20.31 -7.48 -3.18
N GLY A 23 21.60 -7.65 -2.92
CA GLY A 23 22.09 -8.08 -1.60
C GLY A 23 23.52 -7.66 -1.27
N GLY A 24 23.98 -6.51 -1.75
CA GLY A 24 25.30 -6.02 -1.39
C GLY A 24 25.55 -4.57 -1.80
N SER A 25 25.32 -3.66 -0.85
CA SER A 25 26.05 -2.40 -0.70
C SER A 25 25.88 -1.94 0.76
N ASP A 26 26.71 -2.49 1.65
CA ASP A 26 27.09 -1.79 2.88
C ASP A 26 28.14 -0.74 2.49
N GLU A 27 27.66 0.44 2.10
CA GLU A 27 28.48 1.64 2.08
C GLU A 27 27.65 2.73 2.78
N PRO A 28 28.02 3.17 3.99
CA PRO A 28 27.31 4.28 4.63
C PRO A 28 27.59 5.53 3.79
N ALA A 29 26.52 6.11 3.25
CA ALA A 29 26.56 7.45 2.69
C ALA A 29 27.03 8.41 3.78
N ASP A 30 28.07 9.19 3.47
CA ASP A 30 28.53 10.31 4.27
C ASP A 30 27.42 11.38 4.27
N VAL A 31 26.73 11.53 5.40
CA VAL A 31 25.72 12.57 5.61
C VAL A 31 26.37 13.62 6.50
N GLU A 32 26.62 14.80 5.94
CA GLU A 32 27.06 15.98 6.70
C GLU A 32 26.10 16.24 7.87
N ASP A 33 26.69 16.48 9.05
CA ASP A 33 26.03 16.82 10.31
C ASP A 33 24.93 17.88 10.15
N PRO A 34 23.66 17.58 10.50
CA PRO A 34 22.68 18.62 10.75
C PRO A 34 23.00 19.28 12.08
N GLN A 35 23.20 20.61 12.00
CA GLN A 35 23.46 21.50 13.13
C GLN A 35 22.56 21.23 14.34
N GLU A 36 23.15 21.25 15.54
CA GLU A 36 22.44 21.38 16.82
C GLU A 36 21.38 22.48 16.71
N THR A 37 20.12 22.12 16.95
CA THR A 37 19.05 23.07 17.25
C THR A 37 18.27 22.48 18.42
N GLU A 38 18.62 22.96 19.61
CA GLU A 38 17.86 23.05 20.87
C GLU A 38 16.73 22.02 21.09
N GLU A 39 16.92 21.14 22.08
CA GLU A 39 15.84 20.33 22.64
C GLU A 39 14.78 21.23 23.31
N PRO A 40 13.48 21.07 23.00
CA PRO A 40 12.46 21.43 23.97
C PRO A 40 12.42 20.30 25.01
N THR A 41 12.92 20.60 26.22
CA THR A 41 12.49 19.88 27.43
C THR A 41 11.00 20.15 27.60
N GLU A 42 10.17 19.17 27.22
CA GLU A 42 8.79 19.11 27.68
C GLU A 42 8.60 17.74 28.34
N THR A 43 8.44 17.79 29.67
CA THR A 43 8.06 16.69 30.53
C THR A 43 6.90 15.93 29.88
N ALA A 44 7.15 14.72 29.40
CA ALA A 44 6.09 13.80 29.00
C ALA A 44 5.36 13.36 30.28
N GLU A 45 4.34 14.11 30.66
CA GLU A 45 3.24 13.52 31.43
C GLU A 45 2.65 12.41 30.55
N GLU A 46 2.59 11.20 31.10
CA GLU A 46 2.02 10.01 30.49
C GLU A 46 0.49 10.21 30.40
N ASP A 47 0.06 11.07 29.47
CA ASP A 47 -1.35 11.19 29.10
C ASP A 47 -1.71 9.90 28.37
N GLU A 48 -2.59 9.09 28.96
CA GLU A 48 -3.09 7.88 28.33
C GLU A 48 -3.73 8.27 26.99
N LEU A 49 -3.02 8.02 25.90
CA LEU A 49 -3.46 8.35 24.54
C LEU A 49 -4.80 7.67 24.26
N GLN A 50 -5.88 8.44 24.40
CA GLN A 50 -7.21 7.98 24.03
C GLN A 50 -7.24 7.73 22.52
N PRO A 51 -7.87 6.64 22.06
CA PRO A 51 -8.02 6.39 20.63
C PRO A 51 -8.77 7.56 20.00
N PRO A 52 -8.40 7.95 18.76
CA PRO A 52 -9.02 9.10 18.13
C PRO A 52 -10.51 8.89 17.93
N SER A 53 -11.29 9.95 18.15
CA SER A 53 -12.75 9.93 18.00
C SER A 53 -13.21 9.85 16.54
N GLU A 54 -12.30 10.06 15.60
CA GLU A 54 -12.53 10.03 14.16
C GLU A 54 -11.41 9.22 13.47
N PRO A 55 -11.67 8.61 12.31
CA PRO A 55 -10.62 7.94 11.55
C PRO A 55 -9.55 8.96 11.13
N MET A 56 -8.33 8.76 11.63
CA MET A 56 -7.16 9.60 11.29
C MET A 56 -6.11 8.78 10.53
N GLY A 57 -5.23 9.48 9.80
CA GLY A 57 -4.09 8.87 9.10
C GLY A 57 -4.32 8.66 7.61
N GLN A 58 -3.54 7.75 7.02
CA GLN A 58 -3.58 7.42 5.60
C GLN A 58 -3.96 5.95 5.42
N LEU A 59 -4.95 5.69 4.56
CA LEU A 59 -5.31 4.34 4.12
C LEU A 59 -4.82 4.14 2.67
N ILE A 60 -4.03 3.08 2.44
CA ILE A 60 -3.58 2.68 1.11
C ILE A 60 -4.34 1.42 0.72
N ILE A 61 -5.17 1.52 -0.30
CA ILE A 61 -5.95 0.40 -0.84
C ILE A 61 -5.35 0.02 -2.19
N GLY A 62 -4.89 -1.22 -2.32
CA GLY A 62 -4.41 -1.76 -3.58
C GLY A 62 -5.55 -2.23 -4.47
N ASN A 63 -5.36 -2.14 -5.79
CA ASN A 63 -6.31 -2.66 -6.77
C ASN A 63 -5.56 -3.46 -7.86
N THR A 64 -6.25 -4.38 -8.53
CA THR A 64 -5.71 -5.20 -9.62
C THR A 64 -5.85 -4.57 -11.00
N THR A 65 -6.65 -3.50 -11.13
CA THR A 65 -6.84 -2.75 -12.38
C THR A 65 -6.13 -1.39 -12.34
N GLU A 66 -5.82 -0.86 -13.53
CA GLU A 66 -5.28 0.50 -13.66
C GLU A 66 -6.38 1.56 -13.46
N MET A 67 -6.01 2.74 -12.98
CA MET A 67 -6.94 3.85 -12.82
C MET A 67 -7.03 4.67 -14.12
N SER A 68 -8.22 4.79 -14.71
CA SER A 68 -8.44 5.57 -15.94
C SER A 68 -9.04 6.95 -15.68
N GLY A 69 -9.71 7.14 -14.55
CA GLY A 69 -10.37 8.39 -14.19
C GLY A 69 -11.80 8.52 -14.76
N GLU A 70 -12.41 7.41 -15.17
CA GLU A 70 -13.76 7.35 -15.71
C GLU A 70 -14.79 7.01 -14.62
N TRP A 71 -15.21 8.02 -13.85
CA TRP A 71 -16.16 7.83 -12.75
C TRP A 71 -17.62 8.03 -13.20
N LEU A 72 -18.04 7.28 -14.20
CA LEU A 72 -19.41 7.34 -14.73
C LEU A 72 -20.39 6.54 -13.86
N PRO A 73 -21.62 7.03 -13.62
CA PRO A 73 -22.61 6.24 -12.90
C PRO A 73 -23.12 5.08 -13.77
N TYR A 74 -23.49 3.96 -13.12
CA TYR A 74 -24.13 2.77 -13.70
C TYR A 74 -23.30 1.91 -14.68
N PHE A 75 -22.13 2.36 -15.10
CA PHE A 75 -21.25 1.58 -15.97
C PHE A 75 -19.78 1.77 -15.57
N GLN A 76 -19.21 0.72 -14.97
CA GLN A 76 -17.82 0.65 -14.57
C GLN A 76 -17.24 -0.67 -15.04
N ASN A 77 -16.21 -0.59 -15.88
CA ASN A 77 -15.42 -1.71 -16.41
C ASN A 77 -14.11 -1.92 -15.64
N ILE A 78 -13.70 -0.93 -14.83
CA ILE A 78 -12.43 -0.86 -14.12
C ILE A 78 -12.71 -0.85 -12.62
N ALA A 79 -12.10 -1.77 -11.86
CA ALA A 79 -12.37 -1.95 -10.44
C ALA A 79 -11.86 -0.78 -9.59
N SER A 80 -10.67 -0.26 -9.91
CA SER A 80 -10.11 0.93 -9.24
C SER A 80 -11.00 2.15 -9.38
N ASP A 81 -11.60 2.34 -10.56
CA ASP A 81 -12.49 3.47 -10.82
C ASP A 81 -13.85 3.29 -10.13
N TYR A 82 -14.30 2.04 -9.98
CA TYR A 82 -15.49 1.71 -9.19
C TYR A 82 -15.29 1.99 -7.69
N ASP A 83 -14.13 1.66 -7.13
CA ASP A 83 -13.79 1.98 -5.74
C ASP A 83 -13.81 3.49 -5.52
N ILE A 84 -13.17 4.28 -6.40
CA ILE A 84 -13.21 5.75 -6.33
C ILE A 84 -14.65 6.26 -6.45
N TRP A 85 -15.43 5.74 -7.41
CA TRP A 85 -16.83 6.12 -7.57
C TRP A 85 -17.64 5.88 -6.28
N ASN A 86 -17.44 4.73 -5.61
CA ASN A 86 -18.10 4.44 -4.33
C ASN A 86 -17.67 5.44 -3.23
N PHE A 87 -16.39 5.79 -3.17
CA PHE A 87 -15.89 6.75 -2.17
C PHE A 87 -16.45 8.16 -2.37
N ILE A 88 -16.62 8.62 -3.61
CA ILE A 88 -17.05 10.00 -3.90
C ILE A 88 -18.56 10.15 -4.05
N SER A 89 -19.27 9.08 -4.39
CA SER A 89 -20.72 9.13 -4.68
C SER A 89 -21.56 8.70 -3.47
N GLY A 90 -21.04 7.76 -2.67
CA GLY A 90 -21.60 7.37 -1.36
C GLY A 90 -23.02 6.79 -1.38
N TYR A 91 -23.36 6.15 -0.25
CA TYR A 91 -24.71 5.80 0.23
C TYR A 91 -25.69 5.28 -0.83
N GLY A 92 -25.47 4.04 -1.27
CA GLY A 92 -26.55 3.28 -1.92
C GLY A 92 -27.77 3.19 -0.99
N THR A 93 -28.97 3.02 -1.55
CA THR A 93 -30.21 2.87 -0.75
C THR A 93 -30.10 1.76 0.29
N VAL A 94 -29.33 0.72 -0.01
CA VAL A 94 -29.02 -0.38 0.90
C VAL A 94 -27.52 -0.64 0.84
N ASP A 95 -26.90 -0.82 2.00
CA ASP A 95 -25.50 -1.16 2.20
C ASP A 95 -25.35 -2.34 3.17
N MET A 96 -24.12 -2.73 3.49
CA MET A 96 -23.81 -3.80 4.44
C MET A 96 -22.74 -3.36 5.45
N THR A 97 -22.91 -3.74 6.72
CA THR A 97 -21.86 -3.60 7.73
C THR A 97 -20.71 -4.57 7.47
N PHE A 98 -19.59 -4.39 8.17
CA PHE A 98 -18.46 -5.35 8.12
C PHE A 98 -18.88 -6.78 8.51
N ASP A 99 -19.87 -6.91 9.41
CA ASP A 99 -20.44 -8.19 9.85
C ASP A 99 -21.49 -8.75 8.86
N GLY A 100 -21.76 -8.03 7.77
CA GLY A 100 -22.69 -8.45 6.71
C GLY A 100 -24.16 -8.14 7.00
N GLU A 101 -24.46 -7.28 7.96
CA GLU A 101 -25.83 -6.84 8.25
C GLU A 101 -26.26 -5.77 7.24
N TYR A 102 -27.48 -5.88 6.70
CA TYR A 102 -28.02 -4.86 5.81
C TYR A 102 -28.32 -3.55 6.54
N VAL A 103 -27.88 -2.44 5.97
CA VAL A 103 -28.17 -1.07 6.43
C VAL A 103 -28.98 -0.35 5.35
N VAL A 104 -30.08 0.29 5.71
CA VAL A 104 -30.86 1.14 4.80
C VAL A 104 -30.50 2.59 5.10
N ASN A 105 -30.00 3.31 4.10
CA ASN A 105 -29.54 4.70 4.21
C ASN A 105 -30.63 5.73 3.93
#